data_AF-A0A1F8SD48-F1
#
_entry.id   AF-A0A1F8SD48-F1
#
_cell.length_a   1.000
_cell.length_b   1.000
_cell.length_c   1.000
_cell.angle_alpha   90.00
_cell.angle_beta   90.00
_cell.angle_gamma   90.00
#
_symmetry.space_group_name_H-M   'P 1'
#
loop_
_entity.id
_entity.type
_entity.pdbx_description
1 polymer ?
#
loop_
_entity_poly.entity_id
_entity_poly.type
_entity_poly.pdbx_seq_one_letter_code
_entity_poly.pdbx_strand_id
1 'polypeptide(L)'
;MVVQLFAANCTGESHTYKKGIDTVKGSNDWYQGIAKKISEPGNILSEKDYKKYKLDLLLCIAQRVAGFSSECPQCQAFQQDITTLAQDAGNVIQIPDRESRKAYFKKINTIIGHLQRQHKLVTEGYYMGICMAMGSGIGVALGAAMDNVGSGIPIGVAIGVAIGVALDTKAKKEGRILCPREAARFSKTAFVLLALVGLLVLGAILAFILFNRRT
;
A
#
# COMPACT_ATOMS: atom_id res chain seq x y z
N MET A 1 20.98 -16.54 -6.62
CA MET A 1 21.21 -15.38 -5.75
C MET A 1 20.13 -14.28 -5.93
N VAL A 2 18.83 -14.66 -5.95
CA VAL A 2 17.70 -13.70 -6.15
C VAL A 2 16.54 -13.93 -5.16
N VAL A 3 16.63 -14.88 -4.21
CA VAL A 3 15.49 -15.26 -3.34
C VAL A 3 15.70 -14.92 -1.84
N GLN A 4 16.85 -14.37 -1.45
CA GLN A 4 17.18 -14.19 -0.02
C GLN A 4 16.98 -12.78 0.57
N LEU A 5 16.46 -11.80 -0.17
CA LEU A 5 16.33 -10.41 0.31
C LEU A 5 14.93 -10.01 0.82
N PHE A 6 13.97 -10.92 0.91
CA PHE A 6 12.61 -10.62 1.42
C PHE A 6 12.40 -10.97 2.91
N ALA A 7 13.37 -11.56 3.60
CA ALA A 7 13.17 -12.09 4.95
C ALA A 7 13.72 -11.21 6.09
N ALA A 8 14.39 -10.09 5.83
CA ALA A 8 15.22 -9.43 6.84
C ALA A 8 14.63 -8.17 7.50
N ASN A 9 13.35 -7.80 7.29
CA ASN A 9 12.88 -6.48 7.76
C ASN A 9 11.57 -6.45 8.56
N CYS A 10 11.16 -7.57 9.15
CA CYS A 10 9.90 -7.66 9.89
C CYS A 10 9.95 -7.08 11.31
N THR A 11 11.13 -6.72 11.81
CA THR A 11 11.32 -6.16 13.16
C THR A 11 11.30 -4.63 13.20
N GLY A 12 11.19 -3.95 12.04
CA GLY A 12 11.20 -2.49 11.94
C GLY A 12 9.83 -1.82 11.74
N GLU A 13 8.77 -2.57 11.46
CA GLU A 13 7.46 -2.01 11.05
C GLU A 13 6.63 -1.41 12.20
N SER A 14 6.89 -1.80 13.46
CA SER A 14 6.19 -1.24 14.64
C SER A 14 6.62 0.18 15.00
N HIS A 15 7.85 0.57 14.64
CA HIS A 15 8.40 1.90 14.94
C HIS A 15 8.00 2.97 13.91
N THR A 16 7.70 2.59 12.66
CA THR A 16 7.28 3.51 11.61
C THR A 16 5.77 3.77 11.62
N TYR A 17 4.97 2.84 12.15
CA TYR A 17 3.53 3.03 12.43
C TYR A 17 3.28 4.27 13.30
N LYS A 18 4.15 4.53 14.29
CA LYS A 18 4.06 5.71 15.18
C LYS A 18 4.25 7.07 14.51
N LYS A 19 4.82 7.14 13.30
CA LYS A 19 5.23 8.39 12.63
C LYS A 19 4.22 8.91 11.58
N GLY A 20 3.13 8.17 11.34
CA GLY A 20 1.97 8.62 10.55
C GLY A 20 0.68 8.77 11.37
N ILE A 21 0.73 8.50 12.68
CA ILE A 21 -0.41 8.50 13.62
C ILE A 21 -0.52 9.82 14.39
N ASP A 22 0.63 10.45 14.57
CA ASP A 22 0.92 11.72 15.23
C ASP A 22 0.27 12.94 14.55
N THR A 23 -0.27 12.82 13.33
CA THR A 23 -1.02 13.91 12.68
C THR A 23 -2.54 13.81 12.78
N VAL A 24 -3.10 12.73 13.37
CA VAL A 24 -4.56 12.62 13.58
C VAL A 24 -4.86 12.78 15.08
N LYS A 25 -5.16 14.02 15.46
CA LYS A 25 -5.57 14.42 16.81
C LYS A 25 -6.91 13.74 17.17
N GLY A 26 -6.86 12.62 17.88
CA GLY A 26 -8.05 11.88 18.27
C GLY A 26 -7.76 10.50 18.85
N SER A 27 -6.93 10.44 19.89
CA SER A 27 -6.81 9.22 20.70
C SER A 27 -8.02 9.11 21.61
N ASN A 28 -9.12 8.56 21.10
CA ASN A 28 -10.32 8.28 21.89
C ASN A 28 -10.10 7.01 22.72
N ASP A 29 -10.60 6.96 23.96
CA ASP A 29 -10.42 5.83 24.90
C ASP A 29 -10.77 4.47 24.29
N TRP A 30 -11.77 4.43 23.41
CA TRP A 30 -12.17 3.23 22.67
C TRP A 30 -11.06 2.66 21.77
N TYR A 31 -10.37 3.50 20.99
CA TYR A 31 -9.31 3.05 20.09
C TYR A 31 -8.13 2.46 20.86
N GLN A 32 -7.74 3.10 21.97
CA GLN A 32 -6.67 2.60 22.84
C GLN A 32 -7.01 1.22 23.42
N GLY A 33 -8.28 0.99 23.77
CA GLY A 33 -8.75 -0.33 24.21
C GLY A 33 -8.61 -1.41 23.13
N ILE A 34 -8.93 -1.10 21.87
CA ILE A 34 -8.79 -2.03 20.74
C ILE A 34 -7.31 -2.28 20.40
N ALA A 35 -6.51 -1.21 20.35
CA ALA A 35 -5.08 -1.30 20.10
C ALA A 35 -4.39 -2.20 21.14
N LYS A 36 -4.71 -2.03 22.42
CA LYS A 36 -4.19 -2.87 23.50
C LYS A 36 -4.54 -4.35 23.29
N LYS A 37 -5.81 -4.68 23.01
CA LYS A 37 -6.27 -6.06 22.75
C LYS A 37 -5.59 -6.73 21.56
N ILE A 38 -5.24 -5.97 20.52
CA ILE A 38 -4.58 -6.48 19.31
C ILE A 38 -3.05 -6.56 19.49
N SER A 39 -2.47 -5.69 20.31
CA SER A 39 -1.02 -5.60 20.56
C SER A 39 -0.51 -6.48 21.70
N GLU A 40 -1.40 -7.00 22.56
CA GLU A 40 -1.01 -7.86 23.67
C GLU A 40 -0.36 -9.16 23.15
N PRO A 41 0.89 -9.49 23.54
CA PRO A 41 1.60 -10.70 23.11
C PRO A 41 0.99 -12.03 23.63
N GLY A 42 -0.18 -11.99 24.25
CA GLY A 42 -0.77 -13.07 25.04
C GLY A 42 -1.54 -14.12 24.26
N ASN A 43 -1.61 -14.03 22.93
CA ASN A 43 -2.15 -15.10 22.10
C ASN A 43 -1.15 -15.46 21.02
N ILE A 44 -1.17 -16.74 20.65
CA ILE A 44 -0.28 -17.47 19.75
C ILE A 44 -0.38 -16.92 18.31
N LEU A 45 -0.09 -15.64 18.10
CA LEU A 45 -0.08 -15.01 16.79
C LEU A 45 1.33 -15.13 16.24
N SER A 46 1.51 -16.09 15.33
CA SER A 46 2.70 -16.14 14.51
C SER A 46 2.76 -14.88 13.65
N GLU A 47 3.97 -14.36 13.40
CA GLU A 47 4.22 -13.23 12.50
C GLU A 47 3.56 -13.41 11.11
N LYS A 48 3.36 -14.67 10.69
CA LYS A 48 2.67 -15.05 9.46
C LYS A 48 1.18 -14.70 9.45
N ASP A 49 0.50 -14.82 10.58
CA ASP A 49 -0.94 -14.57 10.67
C ASP A 49 -1.25 -13.08 10.72
N TYR A 50 -0.34 -12.29 11.30
CA TYR A 50 -0.43 -10.83 11.33
C TYR A 50 -0.52 -10.22 9.93
N LYS A 51 0.37 -10.67 9.04
CA LYS A 51 0.42 -10.25 7.64
C LYS A 51 -0.73 -10.81 6.81
N LYS A 52 -1.19 -12.02 7.13
CA LYS A 52 -2.26 -12.73 6.41
C LYS A 52 -3.64 -12.12 6.66
N TYR A 53 -3.92 -11.68 7.89
CA TYR A 53 -5.18 -11.05 8.26
C TYR A 53 -5.16 -9.53 8.18
N LYS A 54 -4.01 -8.92 7.84
CA LYS A 54 -3.84 -7.47 7.73
C LYS A 54 -4.37 -6.74 8.98
N LEU A 55 -3.91 -7.16 10.16
CA LEU A 55 -4.33 -6.54 11.43
C LEU A 55 -4.02 -5.03 11.44
N ASP A 56 -2.96 -4.60 10.74
CA ASP A 56 -2.65 -3.18 10.54
C ASP A 56 -3.78 -2.41 9.87
N LEU A 57 -4.44 -3.03 8.88
CA LEU A 57 -5.58 -2.43 8.19
C LEU A 57 -6.76 -2.25 9.14
N LEU A 58 -7.02 -3.23 10.01
CA LEU A 58 -8.08 -3.14 11.00
C LEU A 58 -7.82 -1.98 11.97
N LEU A 59 -6.59 -1.82 12.46
CA LEU A 59 -6.21 -0.72 13.34
C LEU A 59 -6.34 0.65 12.68
N CYS A 60 -5.90 0.82 11.43
CA CYS A 60 -6.12 2.07 10.72
C CYS A 60 -7.60 2.41 10.56
N ILE A 61 -8.43 1.42 10.19
CA ILE A 61 -9.87 1.61 10.02
C ILE A 61 -10.46 2.06 11.35
N ALA A 62 -10.11 1.37 12.44
CA ALA A 62 -10.54 1.73 13.78
C ALA A 62 -10.18 3.18 14.12
N GLN A 63 -8.95 3.61 13.85
CA GLN A 63 -8.52 4.98 14.11
C GLN A 63 -9.31 6.01 13.28
N ARG A 64 -9.52 5.74 11.98
CA ARG A 64 -10.29 6.63 11.11
C ARG A 64 -11.76 6.70 11.52
N VAL A 65 -12.37 5.56 11.80
CA VAL A 65 -13.75 5.47 12.30
C VAL A 65 -13.90 6.19 13.65
N ALA A 66 -12.92 6.07 14.55
CA ALA A 66 -12.90 6.82 15.81
C ALA A 66 -12.91 8.33 15.56
N GLY A 67 -12.10 8.82 14.60
CA GLY A 67 -12.04 10.23 14.22
C GLY A 67 -13.36 10.79 13.66
N PHE A 68 -14.16 9.97 12.99
CA PHE A 68 -15.46 10.39 12.41
C PHE A 68 -16.67 10.01 13.27
N SER A 69 -16.47 9.32 14.40
CA SER A 69 -17.57 8.79 15.23
C SER A 69 -18.49 9.88 15.80
N SER A 70 -17.97 11.08 16.04
CA SER A 70 -18.74 12.24 16.51
C SER A 70 -19.60 12.89 15.41
N GLU A 71 -19.24 12.72 14.15
CA GLU A 71 -19.86 13.39 13.00
C GLU A 71 -20.74 12.45 12.15
N CYS A 72 -20.51 11.13 12.25
CA CYS A 72 -21.15 10.12 11.42
C CYS A 72 -21.74 8.97 12.25
N PRO A 73 -23.09 8.82 12.31
CA PRO A 73 -23.75 7.74 13.04
C PRO A 73 -23.38 6.33 12.54
N GLN A 74 -23.09 6.19 11.24
CA GLN A 74 -22.63 4.92 10.67
C GLN A 74 -21.23 4.56 11.17
N CYS A 75 -20.33 5.53 11.31
CA CYS A 75 -19.02 5.31 11.92
C CYS A 75 -19.16 4.86 13.38
N GLN A 76 -20.09 5.43 14.14
CA GLN A 76 -20.38 4.96 15.50
C GLN A 76 -20.86 3.50 15.52
N ALA A 77 -21.78 3.11 14.62
CA ALA A 77 -22.22 1.72 14.50
C ALA A 77 -21.07 0.76 14.17
N PHE A 78 -20.16 1.15 13.27
CA PHE A 78 -18.99 0.34 12.90
C PHE A 78 -18.01 0.10 14.06
N GLN A 79 -18.06 0.88 15.14
CA GLN A 79 -17.21 0.62 16.31
C GLN A 79 -17.54 -0.74 16.95
N GLN A 80 -18.80 -1.15 16.94
CA GLN A 80 -19.19 -2.47 17.44
C GLN A 80 -18.68 -3.58 16.51
N ASP A 81 -18.88 -3.43 15.20
CA ASP A 81 -18.37 -4.37 14.20
C ASP A 81 -16.86 -4.56 14.31
N ILE A 82 -16.10 -3.46 14.44
CA ILE A 82 -14.64 -3.49 14.59
C ILE A 82 -14.23 -4.15 15.91
N THR A 83 -14.96 -3.91 16.99
CA THR A 83 -14.68 -4.53 18.29
C THR A 83 -14.87 -6.04 18.22
N THR A 84 -15.96 -6.50 17.61
CA THR A 84 -16.22 -7.92 17.38
C THR A 84 -15.15 -8.52 16.46
N LEU A 85 -14.82 -7.86 15.34
CA LEU A 85 -13.76 -8.31 14.44
C LEU A 85 -12.39 -8.41 15.12
N ALA A 86 -12.07 -7.48 16.04
CA ALA A 86 -10.83 -7.48 16.79
C ALA A 86 -10.77 -8.63 17.82
N GLN A 87 -11.89 -8.95 18.47
CA GLN A 87 -11.99 -10.07 19.41
C GLN A 87 -11.95 -11.41 18.68
N ASP A 88 -12.70 -11.53 17.58
CA ASP A 88 -12.76 -12.74 16.77
C ASP A 88 -11.49 -12.98 15.97
N ALA A 89 -10.62 -11.97 15.80
CA ALA A 89 -9.34 -12.13 15.11
C ALA A 89 -8.51 -13.25 15.75
N GLY A 90 -8.52 -13.39 17.08
CA GLY A 90 -7.86 -14.50 17.79
C GLY A 90 -8.42 -15.88 17.39
N ASN A 91 -9.74 -15.99 17.23
CA ASN A 91 -10.42 -17.25 16.87
C ASN A 91 -10.27 -17.59 15.39
N VAL A 92 -10.37 -16.59 14.49
CA VAL A 92 -10.27 -16.77 13.03
C VAL A 92 -8.84 -17.15 12.60
N ILE A 93 -7.83 -16.80 13.42
CA ILE A 93 -6.45 -17.21 13.19
C ILE A 93 -6.25 -18.70 13.47
N GLN A 94 -6.92 -19.24 14.49
CA GLN A 94 -6.80 -20.65 14.88
C GLN A 94 -7.41 -21.62 13.86
N ILE A 95 -8.42 -21.19 13.10
CA ILE A 95 -9.07 -22.00 12.05
C ILE A 95 -8.95 -21.25 10.71
N PRO A 96 -7.83 -21.41 9.98
CA PRO A 96 -7.57 -20.65 8.75
C PRO A 96 -8.35 -21.20 7.56
N ASP A 97 -9.68 -21.18 7.62
CA ASP A 97 -10.54 -21.56 6.51
C ASP A 97 -10.67 -20.41 5.47
N ARG A 98 -10.85 -20.79 4.19
CA ARG A 98 -10.98 -19.83 3.08
C ARG A 98 -12.29 -19.04 3.17
N GLU A 99 -13.35 -19.64 3.71
CA GLU A 99 -14.66 -19.02 3.86
C GLU A 99 -14.65 -17.96 4.98
N SER A 100 -14.13 -18.32 6.17
CA SER A 100 -13.98 -17.41 7.31
C SER A 100 -13.17 -16.16 6.94
N ARG A 101 -12.10 -16.33 6.15
CA ARG A 101 -11.30 -15.21 5.64
C ARG A 101 -12.09 -14.30 4.70
N LYS A 102 -12.88 -14.87 3.79
CA LYS A 102 -13.73 -14.08 2.88
C LYS A 102 -14.79 -13.30 3.67
N ALA A 103 -15.42 -13.92 4.66
CA ALA A 103 -16.40 -13.26 5.52
C ALA A 103 -15.79 -12.08 6.29
N TYR A 104 -14.60 -12.26 6.85
CA TYR A 104 -13.82 -11.22 7.52
C TYR A 104 -13.52 -10.03 6.59
N PHE A 105 -12.93 -10.29 5.42
CA PHE A 105 -12.63 -9.23 4.45
C PHE A 105 -13.88 -8.60 3.86
N LYS A 106 -14.99 -9.32 3.73
CA LYS A 106 -16.28 -8.77 3.26
C LYS A 106 -16.79 -7.71 4.23
N LYS A 107 -16.75 -7.98 5.55
CA LYS A 107 -17.11 -6.98 6.58
C LYS A 107 -16.19 -5.76 6.51
N ILE A 108 -14.88 -5.96 6.46
CA ILE A 108 -13.90 -4.86 6.33
C ILE A 108 -14.15 -4.02 5.08
N ASN A 109 -14.39 -4.64 3.93
CA ASN A 109 -14.64 -3.92 2.69
C ASN A 109 -15.94 -3.11 2.73
N THR A 110 -16.95 -3.55 3.47
CA THR A 110 -18.16 -2.76 3.73
C THR A 110 -17.82 -1.47 4.48
N ILE A 111 -17.00 -1.56 5.53
CA ILE A 111 -16.56 -0.39 6.32
C ILE A 111 -15.70 0.54 5.46
N ILE A 112 -14.73 -0.01 4.72
CA ILE A 112 -13.90 0.75 3.79
C ILE A 112 -14.78 1.45 2.74
N GLY A 113 -15.76 0.76 2.17
CA GLY A 113 -16.66 1.33 1.17
C GLY A 113 -17.47 2.50 1.70
N HIS A 114 -17.92 2.43 2.96
CA HIS A 114 -18.55 3.57 3.63
C HIS A 114 -17.58 4.75 3.77
N LEU A 115 -16.38 4.49 4.31
CA LEU A 115 -15.34 5.50 4.52
C LEU A 115 -14.91 6.17 3.21
N GLN A 116 -14.82 5.41 2.12
CA GLN A 116 -14.50 5.93 0.79
C GLN A 116 -15.60 6.85 0.24
N ARG A 117 -16.87 6.48 0.41
CA ARG A 117 -18.00 7.22 -0.15
C ARG A 117 -18.34 8.46 0.66
N GLN A 118 -18.44 8.32 1.98
CA GLN A 118 -18.91 9.40 2.87
C GLN A 118 -17.77 10.33 3.27
N HIS A 119 -16.59 9.80 3.55
CA HIS A 119 -15.45 10.57 4.08
C HIS A 119 -14.33 10.79 3.06
N LYS A 120 -14.55 10.42 1.78
CA LYS A 120 -13.60 10.59 0.67
C LYS A 120 -12.20 10.04 0.96
N LEU A 121 -12.13 9.00 1.79
CA LEU A 121 -10.88 8.30 2.06
C LEU A 121 -10.51 7.43 0.86
N VAL A 122 -9.23 7.22 0.66
CA VAL A 122 -8.70 6.39 -0.41
C VAL A 122 -7.76 5.36 0.21
N THR A 123 -7.85 4.12 -0.26
CA THR A 123 -6.90 3.08 0.13
C THR A 123 -5.56 3.41 -0.49
N GLU A 124 -4.48 3.14 0.22
CA GLU A 124 -3.18 3.42 -0.34
C GLU A 124 -2.83 2.53 -1.54
N GLY A 125 -2.04 3.08 -2.47
CA GLY A 125 -1.65 2.41 -3.69
C GLY A 125 -2.80 2.34 -4.71
N TYR A 126 -3.95 2.95 -4.41
CA TYR A 126 -5.07 3.04 -5.33
C TYR A 126 -4.68 3.79 -6.60
N TYR A 127 -4.13 5.00 -6.47
CA TYR A 127 -3.70 5.77 -7.65
C TYR A 127 -2.48 5.15 -8.31
N MET A 128 -1.53 4.63 -7.53
CA MET A 128 -0.37 3.92 -8.09
C MET A 128 -0.77 2.71 -8.92
N GLY A 129 -1.68 1.86 -8.43
CA GLY A 129 -2.16 0.68 -9.15
C GLY A 129 -2.92 1.04 -10.43
N ILE A 130 -3.83 2.02 -10.35
CA ILE A 130 -4.59 2.50 -11.51
C ILE A 130 -3.65 3.11 -12.56
N CYS A 131 -2.76 4.01 -12.15
CA CYS A 131 -1.83 4.65 -13.07
C CYS A 131 -0.80 3.69 -13.65
N MET A 132 -0.37 2.66 -12.91
CA MET A 132 0.47 1.59 -13.47
C MET A 132 -0.27 0.78 -14.54
N ALA A 133 -1.52 0.39 -14.29
CA ALA A 133 -2.32 -0.37 -15.26
C ALA A 133 -2.65 0.47 -16.51
N MET A 134 -2.97 1.76 -16.32
CA MET A 134 -3.14 2.67 -17.45
C MET A 134 -1.83 2.89 -18.19
N GLY A 135 -0.73 3.10 -17.46
CA GLY A 135 0.60 3.28 -18.01
C GLY A 135 1.06 2.08 -18.82
N SER A 136 0.85 0.85 -18.34
CA SER A 136 1.16 -0.34 -19.11
C SER A 136 0.31 -0.45 -20.38
N GLY A 137 -1.00 -0.15 -20.30
CA GLY A 137 -1.87 -0.11 -21.48
C GLY A 137 -1.41 0.91 -22.53
N ILE A 138 -1.05 2.12 -22.09
CA ILE A 138 -0.46 3.16 -22.95
C ILE A 138 0.89 2.68 -23.52
N GLY A 139 1.71 2.02 -22.71
CA GLY A 139 3.00 1.50 -23.13
C GLY A 139 2.88 0.42 -24.20
N VAL A 140 1.88 -0.46 -24.10
CA VAL A 140 1.58 -1.44 -25.16
C VAL A 140 1.16 -0.74 -26.45
N ALA A 141 0.28 0.27 -26.36
CA ALA A 141 -0.17 1.02 -27.53
C ALA A 141 0.98 1.80 -28.20
N LEU A 142 1.82 2.47 -27.42
CA LEU A 142 3.01 3.16 -27.90
C LEU A 142 4.02 2.19 -28.51
N GLY A 143 4.24 1.06 -27.86
CA GLY A 143 5.13 0.03 -28.35
C GLY A 143 4.66 -0.59 -29.66
N ALA A 144 3.34 -0.80 -29.82
CA ALA A 144 2.75 -1.24 -31.08
C ALA A 144 2.89 -0.20 -32.19
N ALA A 145 2.70 1.09 -31.88
CA ALA A 145 2.88 2.18 -32.84
C ALA A 145 4.35 2.35 -33.29
N MET A 146 5.31 1.91 -32.47
CA MET A 146 6.74 1.95 -32.76
C MET A 146 7.28 0.63 -33.35
N ASP A 147 6.41 -0.33 -33.68
CA ASP A 147 6.76 -1.71 -34.05
C ASP A 147 7.72 -2.39 -33.05
N ASN A 148 7.76 -1.90 -31.80
CA ASN A 148 8.65 -2.37 -30.75
C ASN A 148 7.95 -2.31 -29.39
N VAL A 149 7.08 -3.29 -29.17
CA VAL A 149 6.33 -3.48 -27.91
C VAL A 149 7.26 -3.65 -26.71
N GLY A 150 8.44 -4.23 -26.91
CA GLY A 150 9.45 -4.43 -25.87
C GLY A 150 9.96 -3.11 -25.26
N SER A 151 10.01 -2.04 -26.05
CA SER A 151 10.40 -0.71 -25.59
C SER A 151 9.23 0.13 -25.06
N GLY A 152 8.02 -0.07 -25.59
CA GLY A 152 6.86 0.74 -25.22
C GLY A 152 6.34 0.46 -23.81
N ILE A 153 6.30 -0.81 -23.38
CA ILE A 153 5.85 -1.19 -22.03
C ILE A 153 6.65 -0.49 -20.93
N PRO A 154 8.00 -0.54 -20.90
CA PRO A 154 8.76 0.13 -19.83
C PRO A 154 8.57 1.65 -19.84
N ILE A 155 8.40 2.28 -21.01
CA ILE A 155 8.10 3.71 -21.12
C ILE A 155 6.73 4.01 -20.50
N GLY A 156 5.70 3.26 -20.86
CA GLY A 156 4.36 3.44 -20.33
C GLY A 156 4.28 3.20 -18.82
N VAL A 157 4.95 2.17 -18.32
CA VAL A 157 5.06 1.91 -16.87
C VAL A 157 5.79 3.05 -16.16
N ALA A 158 6.88 3.59 -16.73
CA ALA A 158 7.59 4.72 -16.12
C ALA A 158 6.69 5.96 -15.97
N ILE A 159 5.89 6.27 -17.00
CA ILE A 159 4.89 7.35 -16.96
C ILE A 159 3.82 7.06 -15.90
N GLY A 160 3.28 5.84 -15.90
CA GLY A 160 2.27 5.41 -14.94
C GLY A 160 2.75 5.50 -13.48
N VAL A 161 3.99 5.11 -13.21
CA VAL A 161 4.62 5.24 -11.89
C VAL A 161 4.81 6.71 -11.50
N ALA A 162 5.30 7.55 -12.40
CA ALA A 162 5.53 8.97 -12.11
C ALA A 162 4.22 9.68 -11.72
N ILE A 163 3.15 9.45 -12.49
CA ILE A 163 1.82 10.02 -12.20
C ILE A 163 1.24 9.41 -10.91
N GLY A 164 1.35 8.09 -10.74
CA GLY A 164 0.83 7.38 -9.57
C GLY A 164 1.46 7.87 -8.26
N VAL A 165 2.78 8.07 -8.24
CA VAL A 165 3.52 8.59 -7.08
C VAL A 165 3.11 10.04 -6.78
N ALA A 166 2.91 10.87 -7.80
CA ALA A 166 2.48 12.26 -7.61
C ALA A 166 1.07 12.33 -6.98
N LEU A 167 0.13 11.51 -7.48
CA LEU A 167 -1.23 11.43 -6.95
C LEU A 167 -1.29 10.86 -5.54
N ASP A 168 -0.55 9.78 -5.26
CA ASP A 168 -0.48 9.21 -3.90
C ASP A 168 0.16 10.21 -2.93
N THR A 169 1.19 10.95 -3.34
CA THR A 169 1.80 12.00 -2.49
C THR A 169 0.82 13.12 -2.19
N LYS A 170 0.01 13.52 -3.17
CA LYS A 170 -1.05 14.52 -2.97
C LYS A 170 -2.11 14.00 -1.99
N ALA A 171 -2.57 12.76 -2.15
CA ALA A 171 -3.51 12.14 -1.23
C ALA A 171 -2.95 12.02 0.21
N LYS A 172 -1.64 11.74 0.37
CA LYS A 172 -0.95 11.75 1.67
C LYS A 172 -0.97 13.13 2.32
N LYS A 173 -0.61 14.17 1.58
CA LYS A 173 -0.60 15.56 2.07
C LYS A 173 -1.98 16.04 2.51
N GLU A 174 -3.01 15.59 1.82
CA GLU A 174 -4.41 15.95 2.13
C GLU A 174 -5.05 15.04 3.20
N GLY A 175 -4.29 14.11 3.79
CA GLY A 175 -4.79 13.24 4.85
C GLY A 175 -5.89 12.26 4.40
N ARG A 176 -6.09 12.10 3.09
CA ARG A 176 -7.16 11.25 2.50
C ARG A 176 -6.81 9.76 2.50
N ILE A 177 -5.58 9.38 2.86
CA ILE A 177 -5.17 7.97 2.85
C ILE A 177 -5.61 7.26 4.13
N LEU A 178 -6.31 6.13 3.97
CA LEU A 178 -6.81 5.30 5.07
C LEU A 178 -5.67 4.71 5.93
N CYS A 179 -4.67 4.10 5.28
CA CYS A 179 -3.44 3.59 5.91
C CYS A 179 -2.22 4.04 5.09
N PRO A 180 -1.27 4.77 5.66
CA PRO A 180 0.03 4.99 5.03
C PRO A 180 0.97 3.82 5.32
N ARG A 181 1.15 2.92 4.35
CA ARG A 181 2.31 2.05 4.19
C ARG A 181 3.45 2.94 3.72
N GLU A 182 4.63 2.73 4.27
CA GLU A 182 5.81 3.22 3.57
C GLU A 182 5.92 2.38 2.30
N ALA A 183 5.37 2.92 1.20
CA ALA A 183 5.47 2.37 -0.14
C ALA A 183 6.90 1.88 -0.27
N ALA A 184 7.06 0.60 -0.61
CA ALA A 184 8.35 -0.01 -0.90
C ALA A 184 9.09 0.98 -1.77
N ARG A 185 9.97 1.72 -1.12
CA ARG A 185 10.70 2.83 -1.71
C ARG A 185 11.57 2.09 -2.68
N PHE A 186 11.15 2.07 -3.95
CA PHE A 186 11.98 1.61 -5.05
C PHE A 186 13.28 2.34 -4.81
N SER A 187 14.25 1.59 -4.30
CA SER A 187 15.25 2.17 -3.40
C SER A 187 15.84 3.37 -4.13
N LYS A 188 16.10 4.48 -3.43
CA LYS A 188 16.79 5.61 -4.09
C LYS A 188 18.05 5.09 -4.82
N THR A 189 18.67 4.05 -4.30
CA THR A 189 19.76 3.31 -4.94
C THR A 189 19.34 2.55 -6.22
N ALA A 190 18.16 1.94 -6.29
CA ALA A 190 17.67 1.26 -7.49
C ALA A 190 17.36 2.24 -8.63
N PHE A 191 16.79 3.41 -8.35
CA PHE A 191 16.58 4.46 -9.35
C PHE A 191 17.91 5.05 -9.85
N VAL A 192 18.85 5.31 -8.93
CA VAL A 192 20.19 5.79 -9.29
C VAL A 192 20.94 4.75 -10.13
N LEU A 193 20.86 3.47 -9.78
CA LEU A 193 21.46 2.39 -10.56
C LEU A 193 20.82 2.26 -11.95
N LEU A 194 19.50 2.34 -12.07
CA LEU A 194 18.83 2.33 -13.38
C LEU A 194 19.22 3.55 -14.23
N ALA A 195 19.34 4.73 -13.63
CA ALA A 195 19.79 5.93 -14.32
C ALA A 195 21.26 5.81 -14.79
N LEU A 196 22.14 5.28 -13.94
CA LEU A 196 23.56 5.05 -14.28
C LEU A 196 23.72 3.99 -15.37
N VAL A 197 23.01 2.86 -15.27
CA VAL A 197 22.99 1.83 -16.31
C VAL A 197 22.42 2.40 -17.61
N GLY A 198 21.34 3.19 -17.54
CA GLY A 198 20.78 3.90 -18.69
C GLY A 198 21.79 4.84 -19.35
N LEU A 199 22.54 5.62 -18.57
CA LEU A 199 23.57 6.54 -19.07
C LEU A 199 24.74 5.79 -19.72
N LEU A 200 25.17 4.66 -19.13
CA LEU A 200 26.22 3.80 -19.69
C LEU A 200 25.80 3.17 -21.02
N VAL A 201 24.57 2.67 -21.10
CA VAL A 201 24.00 2.10 -22.35
C VAL A 201 23.87 3.18 -23.42
N LEU A 202 23.36 4.36 -23.08
CA LEU A 202 23.31 5.50 -24.00
C LEU A 202 24.71 5.92 -24.49
N GLY A 203 25.70 5.95 -23.58
CA GLY A 203 27.09 6.23 -23.91
C GLY A 203 27.69 5.20 -24.89
N ALA A 204 27.42 3.92 -24.67
CA ALA A 204 27.87 2.85 -25.56
C ALA A 204 27.21 2.92 -26.96
N ILE A 205 25.91 3.23 -27.03
CA ILE A 205 25.19 3.41 -28.30
C ILE A 205 25.75 4.62 -29.06
N LEU A 206 25.98 5.76 -28.39
CA LEU A 206 26.57 6.94 -29.02
C LEU A 206 28.00 6.68 -29.52
N ALA A 207 28.83 5.98 -28.74
CA ALA A 207 30.18 5.60 -29.15
C ALA A 207 30.15 4.69 -30.39
N PHE A 208 29.23 3.73 -30.45
CA PHE A 208 29.05 2.83 -31.58
C PHE A 208 28.61 3.59 -32.85
N ILE A 209 27.66 4.53 -32.73
CA ILE A 209 27.20 5.37 -33.85
C ILE A 209 28.32 6.27 -34.37
N LEU A 210 29.12 6.87 -33.47
CA LEU A 210 30.26 7.71 -33.86
C LEU A 210 31.38 6.90 -34.53
N PHE A 211 31.59 5.65 -34.09
CA PHE A 211 32.58 4.76 -34.69
C PHE A 211 32.19 4.37 -36.13
N ASN A 212 30.92 4.00 -36.35
CA ASN A 212 30.43 3.61 -37.68
C ASN A 212 30.28 4.78 -38.67
N ARG A 213 30.31 6.03 -38.20
CA ARG A 213 30.39 7.22 -39.07
C ARG A 213 31.80 7.58 -39.52
N ARG A 214 32.82 6.99 -38.88
CA ARG A 214 34.23 7.31 -39.13
C ARG A 214 34.92 6.31 -40.08
N THR A 215 34.33 5.14 -40.29
CA THR A 215 34.66 4.14 -41.32
C THR A 215 33.80 4.35 -42.55
#